data_AF-A0A2K1R467-F1
#
_entry.id   AF-A0A2K1R467-F1
#
_cell.length_a   1.000
_cell.length_b   1.000
_cell.length_c   1.000
_cell.angle_alpha   90.00
_cell.angle_beta   90.00
_cell.angle_gamma   90.00
#
_symmetry.space_group_name_H-M   'P 1'
#
loop_
_entity.id
_entity.type
_entity.pdbx_description
1 polymer ?
#
loop_
_entity_poly.entity_id
_entity_poly.type
_entity_poly.pdbx_seq_one_letter_code
_entity_poly.pdbx_strand_id
1 'polypeptide(L)'
;MKLLPLPPRMDEQPKRSSERQSRLPEQREWKKKLQRSVDRLRDSFCRQHALDLIFTEDGDTHLNAYIYTSLDDNVEEPEWFPSLIFQELFMKLTRMASIATDMFIGRERFATVLLMRLTETVILWLSDDQTFWEEIEEGPKPLGPLGLQQLYLDMEFVLLFSSQGRYLSRNLHQVIKNIIARAIDAVAATGVDPYSTLPEDDWFAEVAQIAIKMLTGKANFGNVERDVTSPTASVSAKSVSSIVSHGSNEFSH
;
A
#
# COMPACT_ATOMS: atom_id res chain seq x y z
N MET A 1 -45.21 81.33 -23.27
CA MET A 1 -44.33 80.86 -22.19
C MET A 1 -43.97 79.42 -22.47
N LYS A 2 -42.67 79.09 -22.55
CA LYS A 2 -42.16 77.72 -22.80
C LYS A 2 -41.95 77.02 -21.45
N LEU A 3 -42.54 75.85 -21.27
CA LEU A 3 -42.27 74.94 -20.16
C LEU A 3 -41.03 74.11 -20.50
N LEU A 4 -40.01 74.15 -19.64
CA LEU A 4 -38.79 73.35 -19.73
C LEU A 4 -39.02 71.95 -19.11
N PRO A 5 -38.47 70.86 -19.67
CA PRO A 5 -38.51 69.55 -19.04
C PRO A 5 -37.44 69.40 -17.95
N LEU A 6 -37.80 68.73 -16.85
CA LEU A 6 -36.90 68.30 -15.77
C LEU A 6 -35.88 67.25 -16.26
N PRO A 7 -34.67 67.19 -15.69
CA PRO A 7 -33.66 66.20 -16.07
C PRO A 7 -34.00 64.80 -15.54
N PRO A 8 -33.51 63.73 -16.19
CA PRO A 8 -33.78 62.37 -15.77
C PRO A 8 -33.03 62.03 -14.48
N ARG A 9 -33.66 61.22 -13.62
CA ARG A 9 -33.04 60.57 -12.47
C ARG A 9 -31.74 59.90 -12.89
N MET A 10 -30.64 60.22 -12.21
CA MET A 10 -29.41 59.43 -12.31
C MET A 10 -29.73 58.00 -11.88
N ASP A 11 -29.50 57.06 -12.80
CA ASP A 11 -29.46 55.63 -12.54
C ASP A 11 -28.43 55.33 -11.45
N GLU A 12 -28.88 55.05 -10.24
CA GLU A 12 -28.10 54.30 -9.27
C GLU A 12 -28.08 52.83 -9.65
N GLN A 13 -27.17 52.43 -10.56
CA GLN A 13 -26.38 51.20 -10.42
C GLN A 13 -25.40 51.02 -11.60
N PRO A 14 -24.09 51.02 -11.31
CA PRO A 14 -23.31 49.83 -11.68
C PRO A 14 -22.30 49.40 -10.59
N LYS A 15 -22.56 49.66 -9.30
CA LYS A 15 -21.65 49.18 -8.23
C LYS A 15 -21.74 47.66 -7.97
N ARG A 16 -22.89 47.03 -8.21
CA ARG A 16 -23.08 45.57 -7.96
C ARG A 16 -22.39 44.66 -8.98
N SER A 17 -22.14 45.12 -10.21
CA SER A 17 -21.48 44.32 -11.25
C SER A 17 -19.96 44.23 -11.05
N SER A 18 -19.33 45.34 -10.64
CA SER A 18 -17.90 45.40 -10.33
C SER A 18 -17.51 44.56 -9.10
N GLU A 19 -18.34 44.57 -8.05
CA GLU A 19 -18.13 43.74 -6.86
C GLU A 19 -18.23 42.24 -7.17
N ARG A 20 -19.21 41.82 -7.97
CA ARG A 20 -19.35 40.43 -8.44
C ARG A 20 -18.15 39.99 -9.28
N GLN A 21 -17.62 40.87 -10.12
CA GLN A 21 -16.47 40.58 -10.97
C GLN A 21 -15.14 40.55 -10.21
N SER A 22 -14.98 41.30 -9.10
CA SER A 22 -13.77 41.27 -8.25
C SER A 22 -13.72 40.09 -7.27
N ARG A 23 -14.90 39.65 -6.78
CA ARG A 23 -15.02 38.48 -5.89
C ARG A 23 -14.66 37.16 -6.57
N LEU A 24 -14.86 37.05 -7.88
CA LEU A 24 -14.57 35.82 -8.65
C LEU A 24 -13.05 35.53 -8.80
N PRO A 25 -12.18 36.50 -9.15
CA PRO A 25 -10.73 36.37 -9.08
C PRO A 25 -10.23 36.03 -7.68
N GLU A 26 -10.70 36.76 -6.66
CA GLU A 26 -10.26 36.56 -5.28
C GLU A 26 -10.65 35.16 -4.76
N GLN A 27 -11.88 34.71 -5.02
CA GLN A 27 -12.33 33.37 -4.69
C GLN A 27 -11.51 32.28 -5.38
N ARG A 28 -11.12 32.48 -6.65
CA ARG A 28 -10.23 31.56 -7.38
C ARG A 28 -8.85 31.50 -6.75
N GLU A 29 -8.31 32.63 -6.32
CA GLU A 29 -7.03 32.68 -5.60
C GLU A 29 -7.10 32.00 -4.25
N TRP A 30 -8.14 32.27 -3.45
CA TRP A 30 -8.38 31.59 -2.18
C TRP A 30 -8.52 30.08 -2.37
N LYS A 31 -9.25 29.62 -3.39
CA LYS A 31 -9.35 28.20 -3.73
C LYS A 31 -7.99 27.60 -4.07
N LYS A 32 -7.16 28.28 -4.88
CA LYS A 32 -5.81 27.82 -5.22
C LYS A 32 -4.90 27.77 -3.99
N LYS A 33 -4.95 28.78 -3.12
CA LYS A 33 -4.16 28.84 -1.88
C LYS A 33 -4.55 27.69 -0.94
N LEU A 34 -5.86 27.46 -0.76
CA LEU A 34 -6.37 26.37 0.07
C LEU A 34 -5.95 25.01 -0.48
N GLN A 35 -6.11 24.78 -1.79
CA GLN A 35 -5.70 23.53 -2.44
C GLN A 35 -4.22 23.23 -2.20
N ARG A 36 -3.33 24.22 -2.40
CA ARG A 36 -1.89 24.07 -2.12
C ARG A 36 -1.59 23.75 -0.67
N SER A 37 -2.33 24.32 0.28
CA SER A 37 -2.15 24.01 1.70
C SER A 37 -2.61 22.59 2.04
N VAL A 38 -3.71 22.12 1.45
CA VAL A 38 -4.18 20.73 1.59
C VAL A 38 -3.19 19.75 0.97
N ASP A 39 -2.65 20.05 -0.21
CA ASP A 39 -1.63 19.22 -0.86
C ASP A 39 -0.36 19.12 0.01
N ARG A 40 0.12 20.25 0.55
CA ARG A 40 1.26 20.25 1.49
C ARG A 40 1.01 19.42 2.75
N LEU A 41 -0.20 19.48 3.31
CA LEU A 41 -0.56 18.69 4.49
C LEU A 41 -0.51 17.19 4.17
N ARG A 42 -1.09 16.79 3.03
CA ARG A 42 -1.04 15.41 2.55
C ARG A 42 0.40 14.94 2.36
N ASP A 43 1.21 15.74 1.67
CA ASP A 43 2.59 15.38 1.34
C ASP A 43 3.45 15.26 2.62
N SER A 44 3.24 16.15 3.60
CA SER A 44 3.88 16.06 4.92
C SER A 44 3.48 14.80 5.68
N PHE A 45 2.19 14.45 5.65
CA PHE A 45 1.67 13.25 6.30
C PHE A 45 2.23 11.97 5.68
N CYS A 46 2.24 11.88 4.34
CA CYS A 46 2.84 10.74 3.63
C CYS A 46 4.33 10.63 3.90
N ARG A 47 5.06 11.76 3.90
CA ARG A 47 6.49 11.78 4.21
C ARG A 47 6.79 11.30 5.62
N GLN A 48 6.07 11.79 6.62
CA GLN A 48 6.28 11.35 8.01
C GLN A 48 6.11 9.83 8.11
N HIS A 49 5.02 9.30 7.56
CA HIS A 49 4.76 7.87 7.62
C HIS A 49 5.69 7.01 6.77
N ALA A 50 6.30 7.56 5.72
CA ALA A 50 7.37 6.89 5.00
C ALA A 50 8.66 6.87 5.83
N LEU A 51 9.02 7.98 6.47
CA LEU A 51 10.20 8.05 7.35
C LEU A 51 10.09 7.06 8.51
N ASP A 52 8.94 7.02 9.19
CA ASP A 52 8.70 6.08 10.31
C ASP A 52 8.79 4.60 9.88
N LEU A 53 8.63 4.31 8.59
CA LEU A 53 8.70 2.95 8.05
C LEU A 53 10.12 2.60 7.60
N ILE A 54 10.81 3.56 6.98
CA ILE A 54 12.12 3.34 6.34
C ILE A 54 13.24 3.41 7.36
N PHE A 55 13.11 4.23 8.40
CA PHE A 55 14.16 4.47 9.38
C PHE A 55 13.78 3.89 10.74
N THR A 56 14.78 3.33 11.42
CA THR A 56 14.73 2.93 12.82
C THR A 56 14.73 4.16 13.75
N GLU A 57 14.38 3.95 15.02
CA GLU A 57 14.47 5.01 16.04
C GLU A 57 15.91 5.51 16.25
N ASP A 58 16.91 4.66 16.03
CA ASP A 58 18.34 4.96 16.18
C ASP A 58 18.96 5.64 14.94
N GLY A 59 18.20 5.76 13.84
CA GLY A 59 18.61 6.45 12.61
C GLY A 59 19.16 5.54 11.50
N ASP A 60 19.27 4.23 11.74
CA ASP A 60 19.56 3.22 10.71
C ASP A 60 18.37 3.02 9.76
N THR A 61 18.60 2.41 8.60
CA THR A 61 17.57 2.13 7.60
C THR A 61 17.07 0.69 7.66
N HIS A 62 15.76 0.49 7.85
CA HIS A 62 15.08 -0.80 7.69
C HIS A 62 15.14 -1.31 6.25
N LEU A 63 15.07 -0.40 5.27
CA LEU A 63 15.28 -0.70 3.86
C LEU A 63 16.73 -0.42 3.50
N ASN A 64 17.55 -1.45 3.48
CA ASN A 64 18.96 -1.36 3.14
C ASN A 64 19.34 -2.49 2.16
N ALA A 65 20.50 -2.36 1.51
CA ALA A 65 20.95 -3.35 0.52
C ALA A 65 21.19 -4.74 1.13
N TYR A 66 21.55 -4.79 2.41
CA TYR A 66 21.89 -6.03 3.12
C TYR A 66 20.74 -7.05 3.14
N ILE A 67 19.48 -6.60 3.15
CA ILE A 67 18.32 -7.52 3.08
C ILE A 67 18.32 -8.38 1.82
N TYR A 68 18.94 -7.90 0.73
CA TYR A 68 19.04 -8.60 -0.54
C TYR A 68 20.39 -9.30 -0.71
N THR A 69 21.49 -8.62 -0.40
CA THR A 69 22.84 -9.13 -0.65
C THR A 69 23.25 -10.26 0.30
N SER A 70 22.63 -10.37 1.47
CA SER A 70 22.88 -11.47 2.42
C SER A 70 22.16 -12.77 2.07
N LEU A 71 21.20 -12.77 1.15
CA LEU A 71 20.45 -13.97 0.77
C LEU A 71 21.33 -15.00 0.05
N ASP A 72 22.28 -14.52 -0.75
CA ASP A 72 23.20 -15.35 -1.51
C ASP A 72 24.32 -15.98 -0.65
N ASP A 73 24.43 -15.60 0.64
CA ASP A 73 25.37 -16.20 1.59
C ASP A 73 24.85 -17.53 2.19
N ASN A 74 23.54 -17.79 2.10
CA ASN A 74 22.92 -18.96 2.72
C ASN A 74 23.02 -20.20 1.82
N VAL A 75 23.26 -21.37 2.45
CA VAL A 75 23.35 -22.66 1.74
C VAL A 75 21.95 -23.24 1.44
N GLU A 76 20.94 -22.83 2.21
CA GLU A 76 19.55 -23.26 2.05
C GLU A 76 18.76 -22.19 1.29
N GLU A 77 17.84 -22.65 0.43
CA GLU A 77 16.93 -21.77 -0.31
C GLU A 77 16.00 -21.03 0.68
N PRO A 78 15.81 -19.71 0.54
CA PRO A 78 14.95 -18.96 1.44
C PRO A 78 13.48 -19.35 1.31
N GLU A 79 12.73 -19.23 2.41
CA GLU A 79 11.28 -19.27 2.35
C GLU A 79 10.75 -17.99 1.70
N TRP A 80 10.28 -18.12 0.46
CA TRP A 80 9.86 -16.97 -0.34
C TRP A 80 8.65 -16.24 0.23
N PHE A 81 8.88 -15.02 0.71
CA PHE A 81 7.85 -14.12 1.21
C PHE A 81 8.30 -12.67 1.04
N PRO A 82 7.39 -11.68 0.84
CA PRO A 82 7.78 -10.28 0.75
C PRO A 82 8.57 -9.82 1.98
N SER A 83 9.59 -9.00 1.81
CA SER A 83 10.41 -8.49 2.90
C SER A 83 9.57 -7.72 3.93
N LEU A 84 9.96 -7.80 5.21
CA LEU A 84 9.19 -7.28 6.34
C LEU A 84 8.71 -5.84 6.14
N ILE A 85 9.56 -4.95 5.61
CA ILE A 85 9.19 -3.55 5.39
C ILE A 85 8.02 -3.38 4.40
N PHE A 86 7.94 -4.21 3.36
CA PHE A 86 6.83 -4.15 2.40
C PHE A 86 5.56 -4.78 2.99
N GLN A 87 5.68 -5.79 3.84
CA GLN A 87 4.55 -6.31 4.62
C GLN A 87 3.99 -5.22 5.55
N GLU A 88 4.85 -4.50 6.26
CA GLU A 88 4.47 -3.39 7.12
C GLU A 88 3.80 -2.25 6.34
N LEU A 89 4.34 -1.91 5.17
CA LEU A 89 3.71 -0.95 4.24
C LEU A 89 2.29 -1.40 3.87
N PHE A 90 2.12 -2.66 3.46
CA PHE A 90 0.82 -3.23 3.10
C PHE A 90 -0.17 -3.18 4.27
N MET A 91 0.27 -3.57 5.47
CA MET A 91 -0.55 -3.56 6.68
C MET A 91 -0.95 -2.15 7.08
N LYS A 92 -0.01 -1.19 6.99
CA LYS A 92 -0.25 0.24 7.25
C LYS A 92 -1.28 0.81 6.28
N LEU A 93 -1.10 0.58 4.97
CA LEU A 93 -2.05 1.01 3.94
C LEU A 93 -3.43 0.41 4.13
N THR A 94 -3.51 -0.89 4.43
CA THR A 94 -4.78 -1.59 4.68
C THR A 94 -5.52 -1.02 5.88
N ARG A 95 -4.79 -0.78 6.99
CA ARG A 95 -5.36 -0.14 8.19
C ARG A 95 -5.84 1.27 7.90
N MET A 96 -5.05 2.06 7.16
CA MET A 96 -5.41 3.42 6.77
C MET A 96 -6.63 3.44 5.85
N ALA A 97 -6.73 2.52 4.90
CA ALA A 97 -7.89 2.38 4.02
C ALA A 97 -9.17 2.08 4.83
N SER A 98 -9.08 1.20 5.83
CA SER A 98 -10.19 0.90 6.73
C SER A 98 -10.65 2.15 7.49
N ILE A 99 -9.74 2.85 8.16
CA ILE A 99 -10.06 4.06 8.93
C ILE A 99 -10.62 5.16 8.02
N ALA A 100 -10.05 5.31 6.83
CA ALA A 100 -10.46 6.31 5.85
C ALA A 100 -11.90 6.11 5.36
N THR A 101 -12.41 4.88 5.36
CA THR A 101 -13.80 4.58 4.96
C THR A 101 -14.80 5.28 5.88
N ASP A 102 -14.51 5.35 7.17
CA ASP A 102 -15.37 6.02 8.16
C ASP A 102 -15.13 7.53 8.20
N MET A 103 -13.89 7.97 7.97
CA MET A 103 -13.53 9.39 8.05
C MET A 103 -13.88 10.21 6.80
N PHE A 104 -13.87 9.59 5.62
CA PHE A 104 -14.04 10.26 4.33
C PHE A 104 -15.29 9.79 3.58
N ILE A 105 -16.42 9.67 4.29
CA ILE A 105 -17.71 9.32 3.70
C ILE A 105 -18.06 10.30 2.56
N GLY A 106 -18.28 9.77 1.34
CA GLY A 106 -18.56 10.56 0.13
C GLY A 106 -17.34 11.31 -0.43
N ARG A 107 -16.13 11.00 0.05
CA ARG A 107 -14.85 11.59 -0.37
C ARG A 107 -13.78 10.51 -0.55
N GLU A 108 -14.16 9.35 -1.06
CA GLU A 108 -13.33 8.15 -1.22
C GLU A 108 -12.06 8.44 -2.03
N ARG A 109 -12.16 9.35 -3.01
CA ARG A 109 -11.01 9.80 -3.80
C ARG A 109 -9.89 10.40 -2.96
N PHE A 110 -10.20 11.02 -1.83
CA PHE A 110 -9.18 11.55 -0.91
C PHE A 110 -8.35 10.42 -0.30
N ALA A 111 -9.01 9.35 0.14
CA ALA A 111 -8.36 8.15 0.67
C ALA A 111 -7.47 7.51 -0.39
N THR A 112 -7.98 7.30 -1.61
CA THR A 112 -7.19 6.72 -2.71
C THR A 112 -5.93 7.55 -3.01
N VAL A 113 -6.05 8.89 -3.06
CA VAL A 113 -4.89 9.76 -3.31
C VAL A 113 -3.88 9.73 -2.16
N LEU A 114 -4.35 9.61 -0.92
CA LEU A 114 -3.48 9.48 0.26
C LEU A 114 -2.67 8.18 0.21
N LEU A 115 -3.33 7.05 -0.07
CA LEU A 115 -2.69 5.74 -0.19
C LEU A 115 -1.70 5.73 -1.35
N MET A 116 -2.10 6.24 -2.52
CA MET A 116 -1.23 6.38 -3.69
C MET A 116 0.04 7.18 -3.35
N ARG A 117 -0.11 8.31 -2.67
CA ARG A 117 1.03 9.18 -2.30
C ARG A 117 1.93 8.56 -1.26
N LEU A 118 1.39 7.84 -0.28
CA LEU A 118 2.19 7.12 0.71
C LEU A 118 3.02 6.03 0.04
N THR A 119 2.42 5.17 -0.78
CA THR A 119 3.14 4.13 -1.52
C THR A 119 4.21 4.73 -2.45
N GLU A 120 3.85 5.76 -3.23
CA GLU A 120 4.83 6.46 -4.09
C GLU A 120 6.00 7.02 -3.30
N THR A 121 5.77 7.58 -2.11
CA THR A 121 6.84 8.18 -1.30
C THR A 121 7.86 7.13 -0.87
N VAL A 122 7.41 5.94 -0.47
CA VAL A 122 8.31 4.84 -0.06
C VAL A 122 9.08 4.28 -1.24
N ILE A 123 8.41 4.04 -2.37
CA ILE A 123 9.05 3.42 -3.54
C ILE A 123 9.99 4.39 -4.26
N LEU A 124 9.65 5.68 -4.32
CA LEU A 124 10.57 6.69 -4.86
C LEU A 124 11.81 6.84 -3.98
N TRP A 125 11.67 6.74 -2.65
CA TRP A 125 12.83 6.76 -1.77
C TRP A 125 13.81 5.63 -2.10
N LEU A 126 13.33 4.39 -2.27
CA LEU A 126 14.16 3.26 -2.71
C LEU A 126 14.80 3.50 -4.09
N SER A 127 14.00 4.01 -5.04
CA SER A 127 14.48 4.30 -6.39
C SER A 127 15.61 5.33 -6.41
N ASP A 128 15.56 6.31 -5.52
CA ASP A 128 16.47 7.46 -5.47
C ASP A 128 17.60 7.28 -4.42
N ASP A 129 17.60 6.19 -3.64
CA ASP A 129 18.60 5.94 -2.60
C ASP A 129 19.93 5.48 -3.22
N GLN A 130 20.82 6.45 -3.42
CA GLN A 130 22.14 6.21 -4.00
C GLN A 130 22.99 5.27 -3.14
N THR A 131 22.92 5.37 -1.81
CA THR A 131 23.68 4.49 -0.91
C THR A 131 23.22 3.04 -1.00
N PHE A 132 21.92 2.81 -1.11
CA PHE A 132 21.38 1.48 -1.38
C PHE A 132 21.92 0.92 -2.69
N TRP A 133 21.86 1.71 -3.78
CA TRP A 133 22.24 1.21 -5.10
C TRP A 133 23.74 1.04 -5.28
N GLU A 134 24.58 1.88 -4.66
CA GLU A 134 26.04 1.70 -4.66
C GLU A 134 26.43 0.36 -4.04
N GLU A 135 25.82 -0.03 -2.92
CA GLU A 135 26.06 -1.34 -2.31
C GLU A 135 25.55 -2.51 -3.16
N ILE A 136 24.40 -2.35 -3.84
CA ILE A 136 23.80 -3.36 -4.72
C ILE A 136 24.64 -3.60 -5.98
N GLU A 137 25.20 -2.54 -6.57
CA GLU A 137 25.89 -2.57 -7.87
C GLU A 137 27.41 -2.76 -7.73
N GLU A 138 28.03 -2.07 -6.78
CA GLU A 138 29.49 -1.95 -6.65
C GLU A 138 30.00 -2.34 -5.24
N GLY A 139 29.10 -2.77 -4.35
CA GLY A 139 29.44 -3.16 -2.99
C GLY A 139 30.39 -4.37 -2.94
N PRO A 140 30.99 -4.64 -1.75
CA PRO A 140 31.87 -5.80 -1.56
C PRO A 140 31.15 -7.14 -1.80
N LYS A 141 29.82 -7.13 -1.65
CA LYS A 141 28.92 -8.23 -1.99
C LYS A 141 27.80 -7.65 -2.88
N PRO A 142 28.00 -7.58 -4.21
CA PRO A 142 26.97 -7.09 -5.11
C PRO A 142 25.77 -8.05 -5.11
N LEU A 143 24.64 -7.59 -5.65
CA LEU A 143 23.42 -8.37 -5.73
C LEU A 143 23.63 -9.70 -6.47
N GLY A 144 23.23 -10.80 -5.83
CA GLY A 144 23.23 -12.12 -6.42
C GLY A 144 21.84 -12.59 -6.88
N PRO A 145 21.74 -13.82 -7.41
CA PRO A 145 20.50 -14.39 -7.91
C PRO A 145 19.34 -14.42 -6.91
N LEU A 146 19.59 -14.84 -5.67
CA LEU A 146 18.54 -14.93 -4.65
C LEU A 146 18.10 -13.53 -4.20
N GLY A 147 19.05 -12.61 -4.04
CA GLY A 147 18.75 -11.21 -3.79
C GLY A 147 17.89 -10.58 -4.90
N LEU A 148 18.18 -10.87 -6.17
CA LEU A 148 17.39 -10.40 -7.30
C LEU A 148 15.95 -10.94 -7.26
N GLN A 149 15.77 -12.24 -7.00
CA GLN A 149 14.44 -12.82 -6.87
C GLN A 149 13.65 -12.16 -5.72
N GLN A 150 14.27 -11.92 -4.57
CA GLN A 150 13.60 -11.25 -3.45
C GLN A 150 13.22 -9.80 -3.78
N LEU A 151 14.11 -9.03 -4.41
CA LEU A 151 13.82 -7.65 -4.82
C LEU A 151 12.69 -7.60 -5.86
N TYR A 152 12.70 -8.53 -6.82
CA TYR A 152 11.60 -8.67 -7.78
C TYR A 152 10.29 -8.99 -7.05
N LEU A 153 10.29 -9.99 -6.15
CA LEU A 153 9.12 -10.37 -5.37
C LEU A 153 8.54 -9.19 -4.57
N ASP A 154 9.40 -8.41 -3.93
CA ASP A 154 9.00 -7.22 -3.17
C ASP A 154 8.32 -6.18 -4.07
N MET A 155 8.90 -5.93 -5.24
CA MET A 155 8.36 -5.01 -6.23
C MET A 155 7.03 -5.49 -6.82
N GLU A 156 6.91 -6.79 -7.11
CA GLU A 156 5.67 -7.41 -7.58
C GLU A 156 4.58 -7.36 -6.51
N PHE A 157 4.94 -7.61 -5.24
CA PHE A 157 4.02 -7.49 -4.11
C PHE A 157 3.45 -6.07 -4.00
N VAL A 158 4.28 -5.04 -4.13
CA VAL A 158 3.85 -3.63 -4.15
C VAL A 158 2.93 -3.33 -5.33
N LEU A 159 3.28 -3.81 -6.52
CA LEU A 159 2.45 -3.66 -7.71
C LEU A 159 1.06 -4.27 -7.50
N LEU A 160 1.03 -5.49 -6.97
CA LEU A 160 -0.17 -6.29 -6.79
C LEU A 160 -1.13 -5.65 -5.77
N PHE A 161 -0.67 -5.34 -4.56
CA PHE A 161 -1.55 -4.75 -3.56
C PHE A 161 -2.03 -3.35 -3.96
N SER A 162 -1.19 -2.59 -4.68
CA SER A 162 -1.54 -1.24 -5.13
C SER A 162 -2.60 -1.27 -6.22
N SER A 163 -2.52 -2.27 -7.11
CA SER A 163 -3.52 -2.54 -8.14
C SER A 163 -4.86 -2.94 -7.51
N GLN A 164 -4.85 -3.90 -6.57
CA GLN A 164 -6.06 -4.36 -5.87
C GLN A 164 -6.75 -3.25 -5.07
N GLY A 165 -5.95 -2.40 -4.42
CA GLY A 165 -6.43 -1.24 -3.68
C GLY A 165 -6.82 -0.03 -4.54
N ARG A 166 -6.63 -0.11 -5.87
CA ARG A 166 -6.93 0.94 -6.85
C ARG A 166 -6.17 2.25 -6.61
N TYR A 167 -4.96 2.16 -6.08
CA TYR A 167 -4.07 3.30 -5.87
C TYR A 167 -2.72 3.17 -6.61
N LEU A 168 -2.57 2.17 -7.49
CA LEU A 168 -1.46 2.09 -8.43
C LEU A 168 -1.55 3.22 -9.47
N SER A 169 -0.58 4.13 -9.44
CA SER A 169 -0.44 5.18 -10.45
C SER A 169 0.44 4.72 -11.62
N ARG A 170 0.33 5.39 -12.77
CA ARG A 170 1.23 5.13 -13.91
C ARG A 170 2.70 5.41 -13.55
N ASN A 171 2.93 6.43 -12.72
CA ASN A 171 4.26 6.78 -12.27
C ASN A 171 4.84 5.68 -11.37
N LEU A 172 4.07 5.24 -10.37
CA LEU A 172 4.48 4.16 -9.47
C LEU A 172 4.78 2.88 -10.26
N HIS A 173 3.92 2.50 -11.20
CA HIS A 173 4.14 1.35 -12.09
C HIS A 173 5.50 1.46 -12.81
N GLN A 174 5.79 2.64 -13.39
CA GLN A 174 7.03 2.84 -14.13
C GLN A 174 8.26 2.79 -13.22
N VAL A 175 8.20 3.40 -12.04
CA VAL A 175 9.31 3.38 -11.07
C VAL A 175 9.61 1.94 -10.64
N ILE A 176 8.58 1.15 -10.33
CA ILE A 176 8.73 -0.27 -9.98
C ILE A 176 9.43 -1.04 -11.10
N LYS A 177 9.01 -0.84 -12.36
CA LYS A 177 9.66 -1.45 -13.53
C LYS A 177 11.13 -1.04 -13.67
N ASN A 178 11.44 0.23 -13.41
CA ASN A 178 12.80 0.73 -13.49
C ASN A 178 13.69 0.12 -12.38
N ILE A 179 13.16 -0.03 -11.17
CA ILE A 179 13.85 -0.71 -10.05
C ILE A 179 14.18 -2.16 -10.44
N ILE A 180 13.20 -2.91 -10.95
CA ILE A 180 13.40 -4.30 -11.40
C ILE A 180 14.46 -4.36 -12.51
N ALA A 181 14.35 -3.50 -13.53
CA ALA A 181 15.30 -3.47 -14.63
C ALA A 181 16.73 -3.16 -14.16
N ARG A 182 16.88 -2.19 -13.26
CA ARG A 182 18.18 -1.83 -12.66
C ARG A 182 18.78 -3.00 -11.86
N ALA A 183 17.97 -3.73 -11.10
CA ALA A 183 18.42 -4.92 -10.38
C ALA A 183 18.86 -6.05 -11.32
N ILE A 184 18.14 -6.26 -12.43
CA ILE A 184 18.53 -7.22 -13.48
C ILE A 184 19.88 -6.82 -14.09
N ASP A 185 20.06 -5.54 -14.41
CA ASP A 185 21.32 -5.02 -14.97
C ASP A 185 22.48 -5.17 -13.96
N ALA A 186 22.22 -4.95 -12.66
CA ALA A 186 23.21 -5.13 -11.60
C ALA A 186 23.71 -6.58 -11.52
N VAL A 187 22.80 -7.57 -11.56
CA VAL A 187 23.20 -8.99 -11.61
C VAL A 187 23.94 -9.32 -12.90
N ALA A 188 23.47 -8.82 -14.05
CA ALA A 188 24.11 -9.06 -15.33
C ALA A 188 25.57 -8.56 -15.36
N ALA A 189 25.85 -7.44 -14.68
CA ALA A 189 27.20 -6.89 -14.56
C ALA A 189 28.17 -7.82 -13.83
N THR A 190 27.69 -8.75 -13.00
CA THR A 190 28.52 -9.77 -12.34
C THR A 190 28.91 -10.94 -13.25
N GLY A 191 28.38 -10.99 -14.48
CA GLY A 191 28.61 -12.07 -15.46
C GLY A 191 27.63 -13.25 -15.35
N VAL A 192 26.66 -13.17 -14.43
CA VAL A 192 25.54 -14.11 -14.33
C VAL A 192 24.47 -13.72 -15.36
N ASP A 193 23.87 -14.70 -16.04
CA ASP A 193 22.67 -14.45 -16.85
C ASP A 193 21.44 -14.36 -15.93
N PRO A 194 20.86 -13.16 -15.71
CA PRO A 194 19.77 -13.00 -14.74
C PRO A 194 18.54 -13.83 -15.12
N TYR A 195 18.24 -13.94 -16.42
CA TYR A 195 17.06 -14.65 -16.90
C TYR A 195 17.17 -16.17 -16.71
N SER A 196 18.39 -16.70 -16.58
CA SER A 196 18.60 -18.12 -16.23
C SER A 196 18.27 -18.42 -14.76
N THR A 197 18.22 -17.38 -13.93
CA THR A 197 18.00 -17.49 -12.48
C THR A 197 16.60 -17.06 -12.06
N LEU A 198 15.86 -16.35 -12.91
CA LEU A 198 14.50 -15.93 -12.59
C LEU A 198 13.52 -17.11 -12.76
N PRO A 199 12.52 -17.25 -11.87
CA PRO A 199 11.44 -18.21 -12.03
C PRO A 199 10.50 -17.83 -13.19
N GLU A 200 9.49 -18.67 -13.42
CA GLU A 200 8.48 -18.45 -14.46
C GLU A 200 7.69 -17.13 -14.24
N ASP A 201 7.21 -16.54 -15.33
CA ASP A 201 6.61 -15.18 -15.35
C ASP A 201 5.53 -14.94 -14.29
N ASP A 202 4.67 -15.94 -14.02
CA ASP A 202 3.55 -15.80 -13.08
C ASP A 202 3.93 -16.10 -11.62
N TRP A 203 5.12 -16.66 -11.37
CA TRP A 203 5.53 -17.14 -10.05
C TRP A 203 5.52 -16.03 -8.99
N PHE A 204 6.08 -14.86 -9.30
CA PHE A 204 6.13 -13.73 -8.37
C PHE A 204 4.72 -13.24 -8.00
N ALA A 205 3.82 -13.19 -8.97
CA ALA A 205 2.45 -12.76 -8.77
C ALA A 205 1.68 -13.76 -7.88
N GLU A 206 1.90 -15.07 -8.07
CA GLU A 206 1.31 -16.12 -7.24
C GLU A 206 1.79 -16.05 -5.79
N VAL A 207 3.11 -15.95 -5.57
CA VAL A 207 3.69 -15.85 -4.22
C VAL A 207 3.22 -14.57 -3.53
N ALA A 208 3.25 -13.43 -4.21
CA ALA A 208 2.72 -12.17 -3.69
C ALA A 208 1.22 -12.29 -3.33
N GLN A 209 0.43 -12.97 -4.16
CA GLN A 209 -0.99 -13.17 -3.92
C GLN A 209 -1.27 -14.07 -2.71
N ILE A 210 -0.43 -15.09 -2.49
CA ILE A 210 -0.45 -15.93 -1.28
C ILE A 210 -0.12 -15.08 -0.05
N ALA A 211 0.94 -14.27 -0.12
CA ALA A 211 1.34 -13.39 0.97
C ALA A 211 0.23 -12.41 1.37
N ILE A 212 -0.45 -11.78 0.40
CA ILE A 212 -1.62 -10.92 0.68
C ILE A 212 -2.72 -11.71 1.42
N LYS A 213 -3.03 -12.95 1.00
CA LYS A 213 -4.05 -13.77 1.66
C LYS A 213 -3.64 -14.12 3.09
N MET A 214 -2.38 -14.45 3.33
CA MET A 214 -1.84 -14.75 4.66
C MET A 214 -1.91 -13.51 5.57
N LEU A 215 -1.39 -12.37 5.11
CA LEU A 215 -1.37 -11.11 5.87
C LEU A 215 -2.77 -10.57 6.19
N THR A 216 -3.77 -10.89 5.35
CA THR A 216 -5.17 -10.50 5.59
C THR A 216 -5.98 -11.53 6.38
N GLY A 217 -5.38 -12.65 6.80
CA GLY A 217 -6.07 -13.74 7.49
C GLY A 217 -7.11 -14.47 6.63
N LYS A 218 -7.03 -14.30 5.30
CA LYS A 218 -7.89 -14.97 4.30
C LYS A 218 -7.27 -16.25 3.73
N ALA A 219 -6.10 -16.64 4.25
CA ALA A 219 -5.51 -17.93 3.95
C ALA A 219 -6.42 -19.03 4.53
N ASN A 220 -7.11 -19.75 3.65
CA ASN A 220 -7.76 -20.99 4.03
C ASN A 220 -6.65 -22.01 4.30
N PHE A 221 -6.21 -22.13 5.56
CA PHE A 221 -5.47 -23.30 6.01
C PHE A 221 -6.45 -24.48 6.06
N GLY A 222 -6.84 -24.93 4.87
CA GLY A 222 -7.62 -26.14 4.69
C GLY A 222 -6.76 -27.35 5.03
N ASN A 223 -6.74 -27.69 6.32
CA ASN A 223 -6.66 -29.07 6.79
C ASN A 223 -5.36 -29.83 6.45
N VAL A 224 -4.21 -29.36 6.94
CA VAL A 224 -2.98 -30.16 7.00
C VAL A 224 -2.37 -30.10 8.40
N GLU A 225 -3.10 -30.56 9.41
CA GLU A 225 -2.49 -31.12 10.63
C GLU A 225 -3.51 -31.93 11.45
N ARG A 226 -3.51 -33.25 11.27
CA ARG A 226 -3.58 -34.29 12.34
C ARG A 226 -3.82 -35.67 11.73
N ASP A 227 -2.83 -36.18 11.00
CA ASP A 227 -2.53 -37.62 11.06
C ASP A 227 -1.37 -37.84 12.02
N VAL A 228 -1.56 -37.40 13.27
CA VAL A 228 -0.80 -37.93 14.39
C VAL A 228 -1.59 -39.14 14.87
N THR A 229 -1.27 -40.29 14.30
CA THR A 229 -1.73 -41.59 14.82
C THR A 229 -1.19 -41.75 16.24
N SER A 230 -2.06 -41.65 17.23
CA SER A 230 -1.78 -42.11 18.59
C SER A 230 -2.76 -43.25 18.92
N PRO A 231 -2.24 -44.42 19.33
CA PRO A 231 -3.06 -45.59 19.56
C PRO A 231 -3.68 -45.50 20.95
N THR A 232 -5.01 -45.55 21.05
CA THR A 232 -5.64 -45.97 22.29
C THR A 232 -6.94 -46.72 21.99
N ALA A 233 -6.88 -48.01 22.25
CA ALA A 233 -8.04 -48.88 22.34
C ALA A 233 -9.02 -48.33 23.38
N SER A 234 -10.33 -48.39 23.09
CA SER A 234 -11.40 -48.75 24.04
C SER A 234 -12.78 -48.77 23.38
N VAL A 235 -13.21 -49.99 23.06
CA VAL A 235 -14.55 -50.59 23.18
C VAL A 235 -15.76 -49.67 23.50
N SER A 236 -16.70 -49.67 22.55
CA SER A 236 -18.15 -49.89 22.71
C SER A 236 -19.00 -48.96 23.59
N ALA A 237 -19.83 -48.13 22.93
CA ALA A 237 -21.23 -47.90 23.31
C ALA A 237 -22.06 -47.38 22.11
N LYS A 238 -22.91 -48.26 21.55
CA LYS A 238 -24.19 -47.93 20.90
C LYS A 238 -25.13 -47.34 21.98
N SER A 239 -26.15 -46.50 21.79
CA SER A 239 -26.80 -45.78 20.69
C SER A 239 -28.01 -45.04 21.33
N VAL A 240 -28.35 -43.83 20.84
CA VAL A 240 -29.72 -43.27 20.56
C VAL A 240 -30.65 -43.07 21.80
N SER A 241 -31.33 -41.93 22.08
CA SER A 241 -32.19 -41.01 21.29
C SER A 241 -32.52 -39.76 22.16
N SER A 242 -32.67 -38.54 21.61
CA SER A 242 -33.96 -37.82 21.30
C SER A 242 -34.70 -37.27 22.54
N ILE A 243 -35.49 -36.18 22.57
CA ILE A 243 -35.88 -35.05 21.70
C ILE A 243 -36.77 -34.15 22.60
N VAL A 244 -36.77 -32.82 22.35
CA VAL A 244 -37.87 -31.84 22.56
C VAL A 244 -38.28 -31.33 23.95
N SER A 245 -38.59 -30.03 23.91
CA SER A 245 -39.00 -29.04 24.91
C SER A 245 -40.51 -28.99 25.24
N HIS A 246 -40.82 -28.10 26.21
CA HIS A 246 -42.10 -27.62 26.76
C HIS A 246 -42.48 -28.32 28.07
N GLY A 247 -42.93 -27.66 29.14
CA GLY A 247 -43.53 -26.34 29.26
C GLY A 247 -44.76 -26.47 30.17
N SER A 248 -44.64 -25.97 31.40
CA SER A 248 -45.71 -25.48 32.29
C SER A 248 -46.73 -26.44 32.93
N ASN A 249 -46.91 -26.17 34.23
CA ASN A 249 -48.15 -26.09 35.01
C ASN A 249 -48.69 -27.27 35.86
N GLU A 250 -48.91 -26.89 37.12
CA GLU A 250 -50.05 -27.19 38.02
C GLU A 250 -50.00 -28.35 39.04
N PHE A 251 -49.88 -27.89 40.30
CA PHE A 251 -50.74 -28.13 41.49
C PHE A 251 -51.06 -29.54 42.03
N SER A 252 -50.89 -29.62 43.36
CA SER A 252 -51.65 -30.40 44.37
C SER A 252 -51.53 -31.92 44.30
N HIS A 253 -51.26 -32.67 45.37
CA HIS A 253 -51.55 -32.55 46.80
C HIS A 253 -50.49 -33.33 47.60
#